data_AF-A0AAE4VET5-F1
#
_entry.id   AF-A0AAE4VET5-F1
#
_cell.length_a   1.000
_cell.length_b   1.000
_cell.length_c   1.000
_cell.angle_alpha   90.00
_cell.angle_beta   90.00
_cell.angle_gamma   90.00
#
_symmetry.space_group_name_H-M   'P 1'
#
loop_
_entity.id
_entity.type
_entity.pdbx_description
1 polymer ?
#
loop_
_entity_poly.entity_id
_entity_poly.type
_entity_poly.pdbx_seq_one_letter_code
_entity_poly.pdbx_strand_id
1 'polypeptide(L)'
;MKKGRFASSPTPPPTPPPAATPAQSAPAPSSSGAAGQSAGGKGFGAAFRALVERKFRELTKTQRWQGVSEAKRRAEARRRGAAEMGRRLERQTGKRPAASTVTRNASKGSTPKGADQQQIDRQAAIDRAGGIKQFAAKAKISAHQARRWRDTGGPIHTSETIVINFNVTGDLQHGQRSENEPETLDVDKHLVDQLTLDGADADDFIEAYAADDIDAQKEILGEQIATQILSDWNGDITRIFTVRTIITLSIG
;
A
#
# COMPACT_ATOMS: atom_id res chain seq x y z
N MET A 1 38.68 -78.14 35.08
CA MET A 1 38.72 -78.19 36.55
C MET A 1 39.18 -76.85 37.10
N LYS A 2 38.48 -76.35 38.14
CA LYS A 2 38.88 -75.40 39.21
C LYS A 2 39.65 -74.12 38.85
N LYS A 3 39.01 -72.95 39.07
CA LYS A 3 39.21 -71.98 40.20
C LYS A 3 40.35 -70.98 39.92
N GLY A 4 40.23 -69.67 40.10
CA GLY A 4 39.17 -68.80 40.60
C GLY A 4 39.77 -67.49 41.16
N ARG A 5 39.01 -66.38 41.05
CA ARG A 5 38.98 -65.13 41.87
C ARG A 5 40.29 -64.30 41.94
N PHE A 6 40.29 -62.97 41.90
CA PHE A 6 39.66 -61.97 42.79
C PHE A 6 39.32 -60.69 41.97
N ALA A 7 38.10 -60.16 41.97
CA ALA A 7 37.51 -59.20 42.92
C ALA A 7 38.15 -57.79 42.94
N SER A 8 37.39 -56.78 42.47
CA SER A 8 37.37 -55.41 42.99
C SER A 8 36.06 -54.74 42.57
N SER A 9 35.34 -54.19 43.55
CA SER A 9 33.99 -53.63 43.45
C SER A 9 33.93 -52.28 42.71
N PRO A 10 32.77 -51.93 42.10
CA PRO A 10 32.60 -50.69 41.34
C PRO A 10 32.31 -49.48 42.23
N THR A 11 32.96 -48.36 41.89
CA THR A 11 32.69 -47.01 42.42
C THR A 11 31.34 -46.48 41.89
N PRO A 12 30.52 -45.78 42.69
CA PRO A 12 29.22 -45.26 42.22
C PRO A 12 29.39 -44.09 41.23
N PRO A 13 28.43 -43.88 40.31
CA PRO A 13 28.53 -42.90 39.24
C PRO A 13 28.32 -41.46 39.74
N PRO A 14 29.01 -40.46 39.15
CA PRO A 14 28.73 -39.06 39.42
C PRO A 14 27.39 -38.61 38.82
N THR A 15 26.65 -37.84 39.61
CA THR A 15 25.35 -37.20 39.32
C THR A 15 25.40 -36.31 38.08
N PRO A 16 24.35 -36.31 37.21
CA PRO A 16 24.30 -35.43 36.05
C PRO A 16 24.05 -33.96 36.45
N PRO A 17 24.60 -32.99 35.69
CA PRO A 17 24.33 -31.57 35.90
C PRO A 17 22.87 -31.21 35.56
N PRO A 18 22.29 -30.20 36.23
CA PRO A 18 20.89 -29.79 36.04
C PRO A 18 20.64 -29.17 34.65
N ALA A 19 19.43 -29.42 34.15
CA ALA A 19 18.93 -28.96 32.86
C ALA A 19 19.03 -27.44 32.70
N ALA A 20 19.52 -27.01 31.54
CA ALA A 20 19.57 -25.62 31.14
C ALA A 20 18.14 -25.05 31.00
N THR A 21 17.88 -24.00 31.75
CA THR A 21 16.76 -23.07 31.58
C THR A 21 16.70 -22.61 30.11
N PRO A 22 15.53 -22.66 29.44
CA PRO A 22 15.42 -22.03 28.14
C PRO A 22 15.60 -20.52 28.32
N ALA A 23 16.62 -19.99 27.64
CA ALA A 23 16.87 -18.57 27.55
C ALA A 23 15.61 -17.86 27.03
N GLN A 24 15.27 -16.74 27.68
CA GLN A 24 14.26 -15.79 27.25
C GLN A 24 14.60 -15.33 25.83
N SER A 25 13.86 -15.82 24.84
CA SER A 25 13.86 -15.27 23.51
C SER A 25 13.29 -13.85 23.59
N ALA A 26 14.13 -12.85 23.28
CA ALA A 26 13.69 -11.50 22.97
C ALA A 26 12.60 -11.55 21.89
N PRO A 27 11.57 -10.69 21.95
CA PRO A 27 10.54 -10.66 20.91
C PRO A 27 11.19 -10.23 19.59
N ALA A 28 11.27 -11.17 18.65
CA ALA A 28 11.59 -10.87 17.27
C ALA A 28 10.47 -10.00 16.68
N PRO A 29 10.78 -9.01 15.82
CA PRO A 29 9.76 -8.24 15.12
C PRO A 29 8.91 -9.20 14.31
N SER A 30 7.61 -9.22 14.60
CA SER A 30 6.64 -10.06 13.92
C SER A 30 6.45 -9.55 12.49
N SER A 31 7.37 -9.90 11.59
CA SER A 31 7.12 -9.90 10.16
C SER A 31 6.23 -11.10 9.84
N SER A 32 4.97 -11.02 10.24
CA SER A 32 3.93 -11.94 9.81
C SER A 32 3.59 -11.62 8.37
N GLY A 33 4.33 -12.25 7.46
CA GLY A 33 3.98 -12.37 6.05
C GLY A 33 2.65 -13.12 5.91
N ALA A 34 1.56 -12.38 5.93
CA ALA A 34 0.36 -12.75 5.21
C ALA A 34 0.52 -12.25 3.78
N ALA A 35 0.52 -13.18 2.82
CA ALA A 35 0.28 -12.88 1.42
C ALA A 35 -1.18 -12.41 1.26
N GLY A 36 -1.47 -11.23 1.81
CA GLY A 36 -2.66 -10.45 1.54
C GLY A 36 -2.42 -9.68 0.26
N GLN A 37 -3.31 -9.87 -0.70
CA GLN A 37 -3.40 -9.03 -1.88
C GLN A 37 -3.37 -7.56 -1.42
N SER A 38 -2.36 -6.77 -1.79
CA SER A 38 -2.38 -5.32 -1.54
C SER A 38 -3.63 -4.74 -2.19
N ALA A 39 -4.65 -4.51 -1.37
CA ALA A 39 -5.71 -3.56 -1.64
C ALA A 39 -5.08 -2.17 -1.50
N GLY A 40 -4.47 -1.66 -2.57
CA GLY A 40 -3.80 -0.36 -2.53
C GLY A 40 -2.81 -0.16 -3.67
N GLY A 41 -3.33 0.19 -4.86
CA GLY A 41 -2.64 0.96 -5.92
C GLY A 41 -1.37 0.44 -6.62
N LYS A 42 -0.53 -0.40 -6.01
CA LYS A 42 0.87 -0.63 -6.42
C LYS A 42 1.12 -2.02 -7.01
N GLY A 43 2.17 -2.16 -7.81
CA GLY A 43 2.58 -3.39 -8.48
C GLY A 43 2.18 -3.49 -9.95
N PHE A 44 2.91 -4.31 -10.72
CA PHE A 44 2.74 -4.40 -12.18
C PHE A 44 1.30 -4.77 -12.62
N GLY A 45 0.63 -5.64 -11.86
CA GLY A 45 -0.77 -6.00 -12.11
C GLY A 45 -1.75 -4.84 -11.87
N ALA A 46 -1.52 -4.03 -10.83
CA ALA A 46 -2.32 -2.82 -10.56
C ALA A 46 -2.09 -1.77 -11.65
N ALA A 47 -0.83 -1.54 -12.04
CA ALA A 47 -0.48 -0.62 -13.10
C ALA A 47 -1.10 -0.99 -14.45
N PHE A 48 -1.11 -2.28 -14.79
CA PHE A 48 -1.79 -2.75 -15.99
C PHE A 48 -3.30 -2.51 -15.93
N ARG A 49 -3.96 -2.80 -14.80
CA ARG A 49 -5.39 -2.54 -14.62
C ARG A 49 -5.73 -1.04 -14.74
N ALA A 50 -4.96 -0.17 -14.09
CA ALA A 50 -5.11 1.28 -14.17
C ALA A 50 -5.04 1.78 -15.63
N LEU A 51 -4.07 1.29 -16.40
CA LEU A 51 -3.94 1.63 -17.82
C LEU A 51 -5.14 1.13 -18.64
N VAL A 52 -5.59 -0.10 -18.42
CA VAL A 52 -6.76 -0.66 -19.12
C VAL A 52 -8.02 0.15 -18.82
N GLU A 53 -8.24 0.51 -17.55
CA GLU A 53 -9.39 1.32 -17.14
C GLU A 53 -9.35 2.71 -17.77
N ARG A 54 -8.18 3.36 -17.80
CA ARG A 54 -7.99 4.61 -18.54
C ARG A 54 -8.38 4.45 -20.02
N LYS A 55 -7.92 3.38 -20.69
CA LYS A 55 -8.28 3.10 -22.09
C LYS A 55 -9.77 2.86 -22.26
N PHE A 56 -10.41 2.22 -21.31
CA PHE A 56 -11.84 2.00 -21.33
C PHE A 56 -12.61 3.34 -21.24
N ARG A 57 -12.20 4.25 -20.34
CA ARG A 57 -12.76 5.62 -20.26
C ARG A 57 -12.56 6.40 -21.56
N GLU A 58 -11.38 6.32 -22.18
CA GLU A 58 -11.10 6.94 -23.49
C GLU A 58 -12.03 6.40 -24.59
N LEU A 59 -12.25 5.09 -24.63
CA LEU A 59 -13.16 4.44 -25.59
C LEU A 59 -14.60 4.88 -25.38
N THR A 60 -15.08 4.91 -24.13
CA THR A 60 -16.46 5.30 -23.81
C THR A 60 -16.78 6.74 -24.21
N LYS A 61 -15.78 7.64 -24.20
CA LYS A 61 -15.94 9.02 -24.68
C LYS A 61 -15.93 9.16 -26.21
N THR A 62 -15.52 8.12 -26.95
CA THR A 62 -15.39 8.20 -28.40
C THR A 62 -16.69 7.75 -29.09
N GLN A 63 -17.27 8.59 -29.93
CA GLN A 63 -18.55 8.33 -30.61
C GLN A 63 -18.61 6.97 -31.33
N ARG A 64 -17.52 6.56 -32.01
CA ARG A 64 -17.46 5.26 -32.72
C ARG A 64 -17.67 4.03 -31.84
N TRP A 65 -17.51 4.15 -30.51
CA TRP A 65 -17.65 3.03 -29.56
C TRP A 65 -18.95 3.10 -28.74
N GLN A 66 -19.78 4.13 -28.91
CA GLN A 66 -21.02 4.29 -28.13
C GLN A 66 -22.04 3.19 -28.39
N GLY A 67 -22.15 2.72 -29.64
CA GLY A 67 -23.03 1.59 -30.02
C GLY A 67 -22.42 0.20 -29.80
N VAL A 68 -21.20 0.11 -29.26
CA VAL A 68 -20.50 -1.17 -29.06
C VAL A 68 -20.74 -1.68 -27.64
N SER A 69 -21.01 -2.98 -27.52
CA SER A 69 -21.24 -3.61 -26.22
C SER A 69 -20.06 -3.37 -25.26
N GLU A 70 -20.36 -3.27 -23.97
CA GLU A 70 -19.35 -3.00 -22.95
C GLU A 70 -18.25 -4.08 -22.95
N ALA A 71 -18.62 -5.35 -23.12
CA ALA A 71 -17.67 -6.46 -23.22
C ALA A 71 -16.64 -6.25 -24.34
N LYS A 72 -17.10 -5.84 -25.53
CA LYS A 72 -16.22 -5.52 -26.67
C LYS A 72 -15.33 -4.31 -26.38
N ARG A 73 -15.87 -3.26 -25.74
CA ARG A 73 -15.09 -2.09 -25.31
C ARG A 73 -14.00 -2.47 -24.30
N ARG A 74 -14.31 -3.30 -23.30
CA ARG A 74 -13.34 -3.79 -22.31
C ARG A 74 -12.25 -4.66 -22.96
N ALA A 75 -12.61 -5.52 -23.90
CA ALA A 75 -11.63 -6.32 -24.65
C ALA A 75 -10.67 -5.45 -25.46
N GLU A 76 -11.18 -4.44 -26.17
CA GLU A 76 -10.35 -3.49 -26.91
C GLU A 76 -9.49 -2.62 -25.97
N ALA A 77 -10.04 -2.16 -24.84
CA ALA A 77 -9.29 -1.44 -23.81
C ALA A 77 -8.10 -2.27 -23.31
N ARG A 78 -8.34 -3.56 -23.04
CA ARG A 78 -7.28 -4.50 -22.63
C ARG A 78 -6.22 -4.68 -23.70
N ARG A 79 -6.62 -4.82 -24.97
CA ARG A 79 -5.69 -4.93 -26.11
C ARG A 79 -4.82 -3.67 -26.24
N ARG A 80 -5.44 -2.48 -26.18
CA ARG A 80 -4.71 -1.19 -26.25
C ARG A 80 -3.79 -0.99 -25.06
N GLY A 81 -4.27 -1.33 -23.87
CA GLY A 81 -3.49 -1.29 -22.64
C GLY A 81 -2.25 -2.19 -22.73
N ALA A 82 -2.39 -3.42 -23.22
CA ALA A 82 -1.26 -4.34 -23.36
C ALA A 82 -0.24 -3.85 -24.39
N ALA A 83 -0.71 -3.32 -25.52
CA ALA A 83 0.17 -2.74 -26.53
C ALA A 83 0.93 -1.50 -26.03
N GLU A 84 0.26 -0.63 -25.26
CA GLU A 84 0.89 0.57 -24.69
C GLU A 84 1.86 0.21 -23.55
N MET A 85 1.48 -0.69 -22.64
CA MET A 85 2.39 -1.17 -21.60
C MET A 85 3.64 -1.81 -22.19
N GLY A 86 3.50 -2.58 -23.28
CA GLY A 86 4.65 -3.10 -24.04
C GLY A 86 5.59 -2.00 -24.53
N ARG A 87 5.07 -0.88 -25.04
CA ARG A 87 5.88 0.29 -25.46
C ARG A 87 6.53 1.02 -24.28
N ARG A 88 5.91 1.02 -23.10
CA ARG A 88 6.49 1.61 -21.88
C ARG A 88 7.68 0.76 -21.41
N LEU A 89 7.50 -0.56 -21.39
CA LEU A 89 8.56 -1.51 -21.05
C LEU A 89 9.71 -1.47 -22.06
N GLU A 90 9.42 -1.30 -23.35
CA GLU A 90 10.44 -1.10 -24.39
C GLU A 90 11.32 0.12 -24.11
N ARG A 91 10.73 1.23 -23.65
CA ARG A 91 11.49 2.44 -23.28
C ARG A 91 12.40 2.25 -22.08
N GLN A 92 12.01 1.42 -21.11
CA GLN A 92 12.82 1.17 -19.92
C GLN A 92 13.87 0.06 -20.13
N THR A 93 13.51 -0.98 -20.89
CA THR A 93 14.31 -2.23 -20.99
C THR A 93 14.99 -2.42 -22.34
N GLY A 94 14.68 -1.58 -23.33
CA GLY A 94 15.12 -1.73 -24.72
C GLY A 94 14.44 -2.88 -25.48
N LYS A 95 13.56 -3.67 -24.84
CA LYS A 95 12.87 -4.80 -25.47
C LYS A 95 11.36 -4.68 -25.31
N ARG A 96 10.63 -4.87 -26.40
CA ARG A 96 9.17 -4.86 -26.39
C ARG A 96 8.61 -6.27 -26.17
N PRO A 97 8.01 -6.57 -25.01
CA PRO A 97 7.33 -7.85 -24.81
C PRO A 97 6.05 -7.93 -25.63
N ALA A 98 5.67 -9.14 -26.01
CA ALA A 98 4.37 -9.42 -26.62
C ALA A 98 3.22 -9.10 -25.65
N ALA A 99 2.05 -8.77 -26.19
CA ALA A 99 0.87 -8.45 -25.39
C ALA A 99 0.48 -9.60 -24.43
N SER A 100 0.61 -10.85 -24.87
CA SER A 100 0.37 -12.04 -24.04
C SER A 100 1.33 -12.09 -22.84
N THR A 101 2.61 -11.81 -23.04
CA THR A 101 3.63 -11.75 -21.98
C THR A 101 3.30 -10.65 -20.97
N VAL A 102 2.91 -9.46 -21.43
CA VAL A 102 2.45 -8.38 -20.55
C VAL A 102 1.29 -8.85 -19.68
N THR A 103 0.26 -9.44 -20.29
CA THR A 103 -0.90 -9.91 -19.53
C THR A 103 -0.56 -11.03 -18.54
N ARG A 104 0.32 -11.97 -18.91
CA ARG A 104 0.79 -13.05 -18.03
C ARG A 104 1.54 -12.49 -16.83
N ASN A 105 2.42 -11.52 -17.06
CA ASN A 105 3.19 -10.88 -15.99
C ASN A 105 2.28 -10.06 -15.06
N ALA A 106 1.30 -9.34 -15.61
CA ALA A 106 0.31 -8.61 -14.84
C ALA A 106 -0.52 -9.53 -13.94
N SER A 107 -0.96 -10.68 -14.46
CA SER A 107 -1.68 -11.69 -13.66
C SER A 107 -0.84 -12.29 -12.54
N LYS A 108 0.49 -12.34 -12.71
CA LYS A 108 1.43 -12.80 -11.67
C LYS A 108 1.90 -11.69 -10.73
N GLY A 109 1.49 -10.43 -10.96
CA GLY A 109 2.05 -9.28 -10.27
C GLY A 109 3.55 -9.08 -10.48
N SER A 110 4.13 -9.68 -11.52
CA SER A 110 5.59 -9.74 -11.71
C SER A 110 6.05 -8.71 -12.73
N THR A 111 6.92 -7.81 -12.28
CA THR A 111 7.54 -6.79 -13.13
C THR A 111 8.59 -7.43 -14.03
N PRO A 112 8.60 -7.14 -15.34
CA PRO A 112 9.67 -7.59 -16.24
C PRO A 112 11.06 -7.15 -15.75
N LYS A 113 12.06 -8.02 -15.93
CA LYS A 113 13.45 -7.72 -15.53
C LYS A 113 13.95 -6.46 -16.25
N GLY A 114 14.57 -5.56 -15.48
CA GLY A 114 15.13 -4.29 -15.97
C GLY A 114 14.11 -3.16 -16.11
N ALA A 115 12.82 -3.42 -15.86
CA ALA A 115 11.82 -2.35 -15.77
C ALA A 115 11.80 -1.77 -14.36
N ASP A 116 11.67 -0.45 -14.27
CA ASP A 116 11.55 0.27 -13.00
C ASP A 116 10.10 0.19 -12.51
N GLN A 117 9.88 -0.62 -11.47
CA GLN A 117 8.56 -0.82 -10.88
C GLN A 117 8.02 0.47 -10.25
N GLN A 118 8.86 1.28 -9.61
CA GLN A 118 8.39 2.52 -8.98
C GLN A 118 7.96 3.54 -10.04
N GLN A 119 8.70 3.66 -11.15
CA GLN A 119 8.27 4.50 -12.27
C GLN A 119 6.94 3.99 -12.89
N ILE A 120 6.75 2.67 -12.94
CA ILE A 120 5.49 2.07 -13.40
C ILE A 120 4.33 2.41 -12.45
N ASP A 121 4.54 2.35 -11.14
CA ASP A 121 3.52 2.69 -10.13
C ASP A 121 3.16 4.17 -10.16
N ARG A 122 4.15 5.07 -10.24
CA ARG A 122 3.89 6.52 -10.43
C ARG A 122 3.12 6.80 -11.72
N GLN A 123 3.46 6.11 -12.81
CA GLN A 123 2.71 6.22 -14.05
C GLN A 123 1.28 5.65 -13.93
N ALA A 124 1.06 4.63 -13.09
CA ALA A 124 -0.26 4.09 -12.79
C ALA A 124 -1.12 5.09 -12.01
N ALA A 125 -0.55 5.80 -11.03
CA ALA A 125 -1.23 6.91 -10.34
C ALA A 125 -1.73 7.97 -11.33
N ILE A 126 -0.87 8.37 -12.29
CA ILE A 126 -1.24 9.29 -13.37
C ILE A 126 -2.35 8.71 -14.26
N ASP A 127 -2.32 7.41 -14.56
CA ASP A 127 -3.34 6.75 -15.38
C ASP A 127 -4.70 6.70 -14.67
N ARG A 128 -4.72 6.43 -13.35
CA ARG A 128 -5.93 6.44 -12.52
C ARG A 128 -6.59 7.82 -12.48
N ALA A 129 -5.77 8.87 -12.34
CA ALA A 129 -6.20 10.26 -12.43
C ALA A 129 -6.80 10.63 -13.80
N GLY A 130 -6.58 9.81 -14.83
CA GLY A 130 -7.07 10.05 -16.21
C GLY A 130 -6.04 10.72 -17.12
N GLY A 131 -4.79 10.83 -16.69
CA GLY A 131 -3.68 11.41 -17.45
C GLY A 131 -2.95 12.51 -16.69
N ILE A 132 -1.86 12.98 -17.29
CA ILE A 132 -0.91 13.86 -16.60
C ILE A 132 -1.48 15.24 -16.27
N LYS A 133 -2.41 15.75 -17.08
CA LYS A 133 -3.05 17.05 -16.83
C LYS A 133 -4.00 16.98 -15.63
N GLN A 134 -4.77 15.90 -15.56
CA GLN A 134 -5.72 15.65 -14.47
C GLN A 134 -4.98 15.39 -13.16
N PHE A 135 -3.93 14.56 -13.19
CA PHE A 135 -3.06 14.34 -12.03
C PHE A 135 -2.47 15.66 -11.52
N ALA A 136 -1.86 16.45 -12.42
CA ALA A 136 -1.25 17.73 -12.07
C ALA A 136 -2.27 18.72 -11.49
N ALA A 137 -3.48 18.80 -12.06
CA ALA A 137 -4.55 19.65 -11.55
C ALA A 137 -4.98 19.27 -10.13
N LYS A 138 -5.16 17.97 -9.85
CA LYS A 138 -5.56 17.48 -8.52
C LYS A 138 -4.45 17.63 -7.48
N ALA A 139 -3.22 17.35 -7.87
CA ALA A 139 -2.04 17.53 -7.02
C ALA A 139 -1.62 19.02 -6.87
N LYS A 140 -2.32 19.96 -7.51
CA LYS A 140 -1.98 21.40 -7.55
C LYS A 140 -0.53 21.68 -8.00
N ILE A 141 0.00 20.88 -8.92
CA ILE A 141 1.34 21.05 -9.50
C ILE A 141 1.30 21.31 -11.00
N SER A 142 2.42 21.72 -11.58
CA SER A 142 2.54 21.83 -13.04
C SER A 142 2.62 20.45 -13.71
N ALA A 143 2.15 20.36 -14.95
CA ALA A 143 2.30 19.13 -15.75
C ALA A 143 3.78 18.75 -16.00
N HIS A 144 4.70 19.71 -15.89
CA HIS A 144 6.15 19.45 -15.94
C HIS A 144 6.64 18.76 -14.66
N GLN A 145 6.24 19.25 -13.49
CA GLN A 145 6.54 18.60 -12.21
C GLN A 145 5.97 17.18 -12.16
N ALA A 146 4.74 16.95 -12.61
CA ALA A 146 4.16 15.61 -12.68
C ALA A 146 4.96 14.66 -13.59
N ARG A 147 5.53 15.15 -14.71
CA ARG A 147 6.41 14.36 -15.58
C ARG A 147 7.72 14.02 -14.88
N ARG A 148 8.35 15.04 -14.28
CA ARG A 148 9.60 14.89 -13.53
C ARG A 148 9.41 13.87 -12.41
N TRP A 149 8.40 14.05 -11.56
CA TRP A 149 8.05 13.13 -10.50
C TRP A 149 7.85 11.69 -11.00
N ARG A 150 7.09 11.49 -12.08
CA ARG A 150 6.94 10.16 -12.70
C ARG A 150 8.31 9.56 -13.02
N ASP A 151 9.17 10.32 -13.69
CA ASP A 151 10.43 9.81 -14.24
C ASP A 151 11.52 9.62 -13.17
N THR A 152 11.63 10.53 -12.21
CA THR A 152 12.72 10.54 -11.23
C THR A 152 12.30 10.13 -9.82
N GLY A 153 11.01 10.13 -9.52
CA GLY A 153 10.51 10.08 -8.14
C GLY A 153 10.85 11.37 -7.37
N GLY A 154 10.93 11.24 -6.05
CA GLY A 154 11.12 12.35 -5.12
C GLY A 154 9.81 13.07 -4.78
N PRO A 155 9.88 14.23 -4.12
CA PRO A 155 8.70 14.96 -3.67
C PRO A 155 7.81 15.39 -4.83
N ILE A 156 6.49 15.25 -4.64
CA ILE A 156 5.48 15.66 -5.62
C ILE A 156 5.35 17.18 -5.60
N HIS A 157 5.36 17.76 -4.40
CA HIS A 157 5.21 19.18 -4.18
C HIS A 157 6.47 19.78 -3.53
N THR A 158 6.59 21.11 -3.60
CA THR A 158 7.73 21.85 -3.04
C THR A 158 7.46 22.43 -1.67
N SER A 159 6.19 22.41 -1.21
CA SER A 159 5.86 22.83 0.14
C SER A 159 6.34 21.77 1.12
N GLU A 160 6.79 22.18 2.29
CA GLU A 160 7.19 21.24 3.33
C GLU A 160 5.99 20.61 4.04
N THR A 161 4.86 21.32 4.03
CA THR A 161 3.61 20.93 4.67
C THR A 161 2.43 21.09 3.71
N ILE A 162 1.39 20.29 3.94
CA ILE A 162 0.05 20.49 3.38
C ILE A 162 -1.00 20.50 4.49
N VAL A 163 -2.07 21.23 4.23
CA VAL A 163 -3.25 21.27 5.08
C VAL A 163 -4.35 20.43 4.42
N ILE A 164 -4.97 19.54 5.18
CA ILE A 164 -6.09 18.71 4.71
C ILE A 164 -7.32 19.04 5.53
N ASN A 165 -8.37 19.49 4.85
CA ASN A 165 -9.69 19.62 5.46
C ASN A 165 -10.48 18.35 5.17
N PHE A 166 -11.01 17.70 6.20
CA PHE A 166 -11.73 16.44 6.06
C PHE A 166 -13.08 16.46 6.79
N ASN A 167 -14.01 15.67 6.26
CA ASN A 167 -15.24 15.26 6.91
C ASN A 167 -15.37 13.75 6.69
N VAL A 168 -15.32 12.97 7.76
CA VAL A 168 -15.27 11.51 7.70
C VAL A 168 -16.16 10.86 8.75
N THR A 169 -16.54 9.62 8.48
CA THR A 169 -17.01 8.69 9.50
C THR A 169 -16.01 7.53 9.63
N GLY A 170 -15.80 7.05 10.85
CA GLY A 170 -14.89 5.94 11.11
C GLY A 170 -15.13 5.30 12.46
N ASP A 171 -14.47 4.17 12.68
CA ASP A 171 -14.51 3.47 13.96
C ASP A 171 -13.30 3.87 14.79
N LEU A 172 -13.53 4.22 16.05
CA LEU A 172 -12.48 4.48 17.02
C LEU A 172 -12.38 3.30 17.97
N GLN A 173 -11.27 2.57 17.88
CA GLN A 173 -10.88 1.59 18.88
C GLN A 173 -9.96 2.28 19.89
N HIS A 174 -10.34 2.22 21.17
CA HIS A 174 -9.60 2.83 22.27
C HIS A 174 -9.67 2.02 23.56
N GLY A 175 -8.59 2.01 24.34
CA GLY A 175 -8.57 1.36 25.65
C GLY A 175 -7.14 1.21 26.19
N GLN A 176 -7.01 1.00 27.51
CA GLN A 176 -5.72 0.61 28.08
C GLN A 176 -5.42 -0.84 27.72
N ARG A 177 -4.16 -1.14 27.40
CA ARG A 177 -3.69 -2.52 27.30
C ARG A 177 -3.49 -3.11 28.70
N SER A 178 -4.56 -3.21 29.49
CA SER A 178 -4.54 -3.87 30.80
C SER A 178 -5.54 -5.03 30.81
N GLU A 179 -5.25 -6.06 31.62
CA GLU A 179 -6.03 -7.29 31.68
C GLU A 179 -7.48 -7.08 32.17
N ASN A 180 -7.77 -5.90 32.75
CA ASN A 180 -9.03 -5.58 33.43
C ASN A 180 -9.86 -4.46 32.79
N GLU A 181 -9.35 -3.78 31.75
CA GLU A 181 -10.10 -2.76 31.00
C GLU A 181 -10.25 -3.21 29.55
N PRO A 182 -11.48 -3.56 29.10
CA PRO A 182 -11.69 -3.98 27.72
C PRO A 182 -11.49 -2.80 26.76
N GLU A 183 -10.91 -3.10 25.59
CA GLU A 183 -10.90 -2.18 24.46
C GLU A 183 -12.34 -1.83 24.08
N THR A 184 -12.62 -0.53 24.03
CA THR A 184 -13.90 0.03 23.59
C THR A 184 -13.84 0.31 22.09
N LEU A 185 -14.95 0.06 21.41
CA LEU A 185 -15.12 0.33 19.99
C LEU A 185 -16.29 1.30 19.80
N ASP A 186 -15.97 2.55 19.48
CA ASP A 186 -16.96 3.56 19.10
C ASP A 186 -17.13 3.52 17.58
N VAL A 187 -18.25 2.95 17.13
CA VAL A 187 -18.55 2.81 15.70
C VAL A 187 -19.17 4.08 15.12
N ASP A 188 -18.94 4.31 13.83
CA ASP A 188 -19.55 5.40 13.05
C ASP A 188 -19.33 6.81 13.65
N LYS A 189 -18.20 7.01 14.33
CA LYS A 189 -17.79 8.30 14.86
C LYS A 189 -17.57 9.28 13.70
N HIS A 190 -18.28 10.40 13.76
CA HIS A 190 -18.18 11.47 12.77
C HIS A 190 -17.17 12.53 13.21
N LEU A 191 -16.20 12.84 12.35
CA LEU A 191 -15.16 13.84 12.61
C LEU A 191 -15.07 14.83 11.45
N VAL A 192 -15.00 16.11 11.80
CA VAL A 192 -14.81 17.22 10.87
C VAL A 192 -13.72 18.10 11.45
N ASP A 193 -12.56 18.12 10.80
CA ASP A 193 -11.40 18.86 11.28
C ASP A 193 -10.38 19.10 10.16
N GLN A 194 -9.24 19.65 10.55
CA GLN A 194 -8.07 19.89 9.72
C GLN A 194 -6.88 19.06 10.22
N LEU A 195 -6.12 18.47 9.30
CA LEU A 195 -4.81 17.87 9.57
C LEU A 195 -3.72 18.66 8.86
N THR A 196 -2.54 18.69 9.47
CA THR A 196 -1.33 19.17 8.79
C THR A 196 -0.42 17.97 8.56
N LEU A 197 -0.11 17.67 7.31
CA LEU A 197 0.87 16.64 6.97
C LEU A 197 2.15 17.29 6.50
N ASP A 198 3.27 16.64 6.75
CA ASP A 198 4.59 17.04 6.27
C ASP A 198 5.33 15.86 5.62
N GLY A 199 6.45 16.18 4.98
CA GLY A 199 7.40 15.20 4.46
C GLY A 199 6.76 14.10 3.61
N ALA A 200 7.04 12.84 3.98
CA ALA A 200 6.58 11.68 3.23
C ALA A 200 5.05 11.49 3.28
N ASP A 201 4.41 11.82 4.40
CA ASP A 201 2.96 11.67 4.57
C ASP A 201 2.20 12.65 3.66
N ALA A 202 2.73 13.87 3.52
CA ALA A 202 2.19 14.86 2.59
C ALA A 202 2.29 14.38 1.12
N ASP A 203 3.45 13.85 0.72
CA ASP A 203 3.68 13.32 -0.62
C ASP A 203 2.77 12.11 -0.93
N ASP A 204 2.71 11.13 -0.02
CA ASP A 204 1.89 9.93 -0.18
C ASP A 204 0.39 10.29 -0.22
N PHE A 205 -0.04 11.25 0.59
CA PHE A 205 -1.42 11.74 0.57
C PHE A 205 -1.74 12.47 -0.74
N ILE A 206 -0.85 13.33 -1.24
CA ILE A 206 -1.07 14.02 -2.52
C ILE A 206 -1.14 13.01 -3.68
N GLU A 207 -0.28 11.97 -3.69
CA GLU A 207 -0.36 10.90 -4.67
C GLU A 207 -1.72 10.22 -4.62
N ALA A 208 -2.15 9.80 -3.43
CA ALA A 208 -3.41 9.11 -3.20
C ALA A 208 -4.61 9.99 -3.58
N TYR A 209 -4.58 11.27 -3.21
CA TYR A 209 -5.60 12.26 -3.57
C TYR A 209 -5.69 12.47 -5.08
N ALA A 210 -4.55 12.69 -5.74
CA ALA A 210 -4.51 12.94 -7.18
C ALA A 210 -4.89 11.70 -8.01
N ALA A 211 -4.61 10.50 -7.50
CA ALA A 211 -4.92 9.24 -8.16
C ALA A 211 -6.31 8.67 -7.83
N ASP A 212 -7.12 9.39 -7.06
CA ASP A 212 -8.41 8.92 -6.50
C ASP A 212 -8.29 7.57 -5.76
N ASP A 213 -7.17 7.39 -5.05
CA ASP A 213 -6.92 6.21 -4.21
C ASP A 213 -7.63 6.37 -2.86
N ILE A 214 -8.93 6.14 -2.84
CA ILE A 214 -9.75 6.35 -1.65
C ILE A 214 -9.31 5.48 -0.49
N ASP A 215 -8.85 4.25 -0.74
CA ASP A 215 -8.41 3.34 0.31
C ASP A 215 -7.10 3.84 0.95
N ALA A 216 -6.12 4.27 0.13
CA ALA A 216 -4.90 4.89 0.66
C ALA A 216 -5.17 6.22 1.38
N GLN A 217 -6.12 7.04 0.89
CA GLN A 217 -6.54 8.26 1.59
C GLN A 217 -7.12 7.94 2.98
N LYS A 218 -7.95 6.89 3.09
CA LYS A 218 -8.54 6.46 4.37
C LYS A 218 -7.48 5.95 5.35
N GLU A 219 -6.51 5.18 4.87
CA GLU A 219 -5.40 4.65 5.65
C GLU A 219 -4.58 5.79 6.27
N ILE A 220 -4.10 6.71 5.41
CA ILE A 220 -3.30 7.87 5.86
C ILE A 220 -4.11 8.76 6.80
N LEU A 221 -5.37 9.07 6.48
CA LEU A 221 -6.23 9.87 7.36
C LEU A 221 -6.45 9.20 8.73
N GLY A 222 -6.66 7.89 8.75
CA GLY A 222 -6.89 7.14 9.99
C GLY A 222 -5.71 7.24 10.95
N GLU A 223 -4.51 7.01 10.44
CA GLU A 223 -3.25 7.14 11.20
C GLU A 223 -3.03 8.57 11.73
N GLN A 224 -3.27 9.58 10.88
CA GLN A 224 -3.00 10.96 11.22
C GLN A 224 -4.06 11.55 12.16
N ILE A 225 -5.34 11.14 12.05
CA ILE A 225 -6.38 11.48 13.03
C ILE A 225 -6.02 10.89 14.40
N ALA A 226 -5.60 9.63 14.46
CA ALA A 226 -5.21 9.00 15.71
C ALA A 226 -4.01 9.71 16.37
N THR A 227 -3.05 10.14 15.55
CA THR A 227 -1.80 10.78 16.01
C THR A 227 -1.96 12.24 16.40
N GLN A 228 -2.71 13.05 15.63
CA GLN A 228 -2.74 14.51 15.81
C GLN A 228 -3.99 15.00 16.55
N ILE A 229 -5.14 14.34 16.39
CA ILE A 229 -6.43 14.83 16.92
C ILE A 229 -6.83 14.09 18.18
N LEU A 230 -6.56 12.78 18.24
CA LEU A 230 -6.93 11.93 19.37
C LEU A 230 -5.78 11.77 20.39
N SER A 231 -4.75 12.60 20.30
CA SER A 231 -3.55 12.59 21.15
C SER A 231 -3.81 13.05 22.59
N ASP A 232 -4.75 13.97 22.80
CA ASP A 232 -4.96 14.70 24.07
C ASP A 232 -5.58 13.86 25.22
N TRP A 233 -5.77 12.56 25.04
CA TRP A 233 -6.25 11.68 26.12
C TRP A 233 -5.07 11.19 26.98
N ASN A 234 -5.07 11.50 28.28
CA ASN A 234 -4.00 11.11 29.20
C ASN A 234 -3.94 9.57 29.41
N GLY A 235 -2.77 8.95 29.19
CA GLY A 235 -2.46 7.54 29.52
C GLY A 235 -1.93 6.68 28.36
N ASP A 236 -1.38 5.48 28.66
CA ASP A 236 -0.96 4.46 27.69
C ASP A 236 -2.17 3.75 27.07
N ILE A 237 -2.87 4.48 26.20
CA ILE A 237 -4.08 4.01 25.53
C ILE A 237 -3.75 3.74 24.06
N THR A 238 -4.04 2.52 23.58
CA THR A 238 -3.99 2.22 22.15
C THR A 238 -5.12 2.96 21.46
N ARG A 239 -4.84 3.65 20.35
CA ARG A 239 -5.85 4.37 19.56
C ARG A 239 -5.70 4.01 18.10
N ILE A 240 -6.75 3.46 17.53
CA ILE A 240 -6.82 3.18 16.10
C ILE A 240 -8.10 3.82 15.59
N PHE A 241 -7.96 4.73 14.63
CA PHE A 241 -9.10 5.29 13.92
C PHE A 241 -9.15 4.71 12.51
N THR A 242 -10.18 3.91 12.22
CA THR A 242 -10.38 3.32 10.89
C THR A 242 -11.42 4.13 10.13
N VAL A 243 -11.00 4.91 9.14
CA VAL A 243 -11.91 5.71 8.32
C VAL A 243 -12.78 4.78 7.47
N ARG A 244 -14.10 4.83 7.67
CA ARG A 244 -15.09 4.09 6.88
C ARG A 244 -15.48 4.83 5.62
N THR A 245 -15.84 6.10 5.77
CA THR A 245 -16.35 6.93 4.67
C THR A 245 -15.74 8.31 4.72
N ILE A 246 -15.34 8.80 3.55
CA ILE A 246 -14.92 10.18 3.35
C ILE A 246 -16.11 10.92 2.74
N ILE A 247 -16.68 11.87 3.48
CA ILE A 247 -17.82 12.68 3.04
C ILE A 247 -17.32 13.86 2.21
N THR A 248 -16.33 14.60 2.71
CA THR A 248 -15.62 15.63 1.95
C THR A 248 -14.13 15.61 2.26
N LEU A 249 -13.30 15.90 1.26
CA LEU A 249 -11.86 15.96 1.39
C LEU A 249 -11.27 17.00 0.45
N SER A 250 -10.45 17.90 0.98
CA SER A 250 -9.76 18.90 0.17
C SER A 250 -8.40 19.23 0.76
N ILE A 251 -7.45 19.46 -0.14
CA ILE A 251 -6.13 19.99 0.20
C ILE A 251 -6.24 21.53 0.17
N GLY A 252 -5.79 22.17 1.25
CA GLY A 252 -5.66 23.63 1.39
C GLY A 252 -4.77 24.26 0.33
#